data_AF-A0A4R8PU02-F1
#
_entry.id   AF-A0A4R8PU02-F1
#
_cell.length_a   1.000
_cell.length_b   1.000
_cell.length_c   1.000
_cell.angle_alpha   90.00
_cell.angle_beta   90.00
_cell.angle_gamma   90.00
#
_symmetry.space_group_name_H-M   'P 1'
#
loop_
_entity.id
_entity.type
_entity.pdbx_description
1 polymer ?
#
loop_
_entity_poly.entity_id
_entity_poly.type
_entity_poly.pdbx_seq_one_letter_code
_entity_poly.pdbx_strand_id
1 'polypeptide(L)'
;MLMKQHSYAFYNGYLSTAYKKRGYLLSRLKKLERLAPVESYFPRNSTLSDLSGSRLDNVAERRLSDYHVQDSNAERLNHMSYTINPGGQLSADEIRIFERIIKWEINSLNDELRGQATSVLRAYPNNLSLANHFEYIVLPTVVYEVEYPRSDSIDWYYVAEKAAATFGIIFVMIMVSQAFIYPVVMQALSMKETGMPLTERFQHFPWMLSDLIFPFMVEYLMAWYLIWETILNILAELTYFADRSFYDAWWNSVSWDQFARDWNR
;
A
#
# COMPACT_ATOMS: atom_id res chain seq x y z
N MET A 1 -6.99 11.47 -8.23
CA MET A 1 -5.88 12.27 -7.66
C MET A 1 -5.88 12.32 -6.13
N LEU A 2 -7.02 12.55 -5.46
CA LEU A 2 -7.07 12.64 -3.98
C LEU A 2 -6.48 11.43 -3.25
N MET A 3 -6.81 10.20 -3.66
CA MET A 3 -6.24 8.97 -3.07
C MET A 3 -4.71 8.95 -3.15
N LYS A 4 -4.14 9.29 -4.31
CA LYS A 4 -2.68 9.35 -4.48
C LYS A 4 -2.04 10.41 -3.58
N GLN A 5 -2.62 11.60 -3.53
CA GLN A 5 -2.13 12.68 -2.67
C GLN A 5 -2.17 12.27 -1.20
N HIS A 6 -3.25 11.63 -0.75
CA HIS A 6 -3.37 11.11 0.60
C HIS A 6 -2.33 10.04 0.89
N SER A 7 -2.15 9.05 0.00
CA SER A 7 -1.16 7.98 0.17
C SER A 7 0.27 8.55 0.26
N TYR A 8 0.64 9.44 -0.65
CA TYR A 8 1.94 10.11 -0.65
C TYR A 8 2.19 10.92 0.64
N ALA A 9 1.21 11.74 1.03
CA ALA A 9 1.34 12.61 2.21
C ALA A 9 1.38 11.81 3.51
N PHE A 10 0.50 10.81 3.64
CA PHE A 10 0.43 9.96 4.82
C PHE A 10 1.72 9.18 5.03
N TYR A 11 2.21 8.50 3.98
CA TYR A 11 3.39 7.66 4.08
C TYR A 11 4.68 8.47 4.30
N ASN A 12 4.88 9.57 3.58
CA ASN A 12 6.04 10.44 3.83
C ASN A 12 5.95 11.18 5.18
N GLY A 13 4.74 11.48 5.66
CA GLY A 13 4.50 12.03 7.00
C GLY A 13 4.86 11.03 8.11
N TYR A 14 4.49 9.77 7.91
CA TYR A 14 4.90 8.66 8.78
C TYR A 14 6.43 8.52 8.83
N LEU A 15 7.09 8.45 7.67
CA LEU A 15 8.56 8.37 7.58
C LEU A 15 9.25 9.57 8.22
N SER A 16 8.66 10.78 8.12
CA SER A 16 9.17 11.96 8.83
C SER A 16 9.17 11.79 10.34
N THR A 17 8.13 11.16 10.88
CA THR A 17 8.01 10.88 12.32
C THR A 17 9.04 9.85 12.76
N ALA A 18 9.19 8.76 12.01
CA ALA A 18 10.23 7.74 12.24
C ALA A 18 11.64 8.35 12.19
N TYR A 19 11.90 9.23 11.22
CA TYR A 19 13.18 9.92 11.06
C TYR A 19 13.51 10.82 12.26
N LYS A 20 12.53 11.59 12.76
CA LYS A 20 12.68 12.41 13.97
C LYS A 20 12.91 11.54 15.21
N LYS A 21 12.17 10.44 15.36
CA LYS A 21 12.35 9.47 16.47
C LYS A 21 13.75 8.88 16.48
N ARG A 22 14.26 8.48 15.31
CA ARG A 22 15.64 7.99 15.14
C ARG A 22 16.67 9.04 15.57
N GLY A 23 16.53 10.29 15.13
CA GLY A 23 17.43 11.38 15.51
C GLY A 23 17.43 11.65 17.03
N TYR A 24 16.26 11.55 17.66
CA TYR A 24 16.12 11.64 19.11
C TYR A 24 16.84 10.50 19.84
N LEU A 25 16.65 9.25 19.40
CA LEU A 25 17.29 8.07 19.99
C LEU A 25 18.82 8.10 19.83
N LEU A 26 19.33 8.50 18.66
CA LEU A 26 20.78 8.70 18.44
C LEU A 26 21.36 9.75 19.41
N SER A 27 20.62 10.84 19.63
CA SER A 27 21.03 11.87 20.58
C SER A 27 21.04 11.37 22.03
N ARG A 28 20.11 10.49 22.39
CA ARG A 28 20.05 9.83 23.71
C ARG A 28 21.16 8.82 23.89
N LEU A 29 21.44 7.99 22.87
CA LEU A 29 22.53 7.04 22.88
C LEU A 29 23.87 7.74 23.13
N LYS A 30 24.13 8.83 22.40
CA LYS A 30 25.34 9.65 22.58
C LYS A 30 25.46 10.26 23.99
N LYS A 31 24.35 10.54 24.67
CA LYS A 31 24.35 11.02 26.07
C LYS A 31 24.68 9.90 27.04
N LEU A 32 24.18 8.68 26.82
CA LEU A 32 24.47 7.51 27.65
C LEU A 32 25.93 7.10 27.54
N GLU A 33 26.48 7.07 26.32
CA GLU A 33 27.90 6.76 26.09
C GLU A 33 28.83 7.72 26.84
N ARG A 34 28.43 9.00 26.99
CA ARG A 34 29.18 9.99 27.78
C ARG A 34 29.08 9.79 29.29
N LEU A 35 28.02 9.15 29.77
CA LEU A 35 27.78 8.87 31.20
C LEU A 35 28.41 7.54 31.65
N ALA A 36 28.85 6.69 30.72
CA ALA A 36 29.36 5.35 30.99
C ALA A 36 30.90 5.20 31.16
N PRO A 37 31.63 6.06 31.92
CA PRO A 37 32.95 5.69 32.40
C PRO A 37 33.00 5.64 33.93
N VAL A 38 32.34 4.66 34.57
CA VAL A 38 32.69 4.25 35.94
C VAL A 38 32.46 2.74 36.10
N GLU A 39 33.54 1.96 36.04
CA GLU A 39 33.55 0.61 36.60
C GLU A 39 33.51 0.72 38.13
N SER A 40 32.34 0.52 38.73
CA SER A 40 32.23 0.29 40.17
C SER A 40 31.72 -1.13 40.42
N TYR A 41 32.67 -2.01 40.77
CA TYR A 41 32.44 -3.36 41.27
C TYR A 41 31.71 -3.33 42.61
N PHE A 42 30.44 -3.73 42.70
CA PHE A 42 29.78 -4.18 43.95
C PHE A 42 28.60 -5.13 43.67
N PRO A 43 28.20 -5.98 44.64
CA PRO A 43 27.79 -7.36 44.37
C PRO A 43 26.29 -7.54 44.11
N ARG A 44 26.04 -8.72 43.54
CA ARG A 44 24.85 -9.22 42.84
C ARG A 44 23.65 -9.47 43.78
N ASN A 45 22.73 -8.52 43.86
CA ASN A 45 21.41 -8.74 44.45
C ASN A 45 20.32 -8.02 43.64
N SER A 46 19.83 -8.62 42.56
CA SER A 46 18.57 -8.18 41.96
C SER A 46 17.83 -9.33 41.28
N THR A 47 16.58 -9.50 41.72
CA THR A 47 15.55 -10.47 41.32
C THR A 47 15.01 -10.24 39.89
N LEU A 48 15.90 -10.09 38.90
CA LEU A 48 15.56 -9.90 37.48
C LEU A 48 16.19 -10.96 36.56
N SER A 49 16.60 -12.08 37.14
CA SER A 49 17.13 -13.25 36.42
C SER A 49 16.10 -13.98 35.53
N ASP A 50 14.80 -13.62 35.61
CA ASP A 50 13.75 -14.21 34.76
C ASP A 50 13.60 -13.56 33.37
N LEU A 51 14.40 -12.54 33.04
CA LEU A 51 14.34 -11.87 31.73
C LEU A 51 15.30 -12.46 30.68
N SER A 52 16.10 -13.48 31.02
CA SER A 52 17.20 -13.94 30.15
C SER A 52 16.97 -15.28 29.45
N GLY A 53 15.81 -15.92 29.60
CA GLY A 53 15.57 -17.24 29.02
C GLY A 53 14.44 -17.24 28.01
N SER A 54 14.75 -17.53 26.75
CA SER A 54 13.80 -17.93 25.68
C SER A 54 12.94 -16.83 25.04
N ARG A 55 13.46 -16.14 24.00
CA ARG A 55 12.66 -15.80 22.79
C ARG A 55 13.38 -15.11 21.63
N LEU A 56 14.70 -15.23 21.46
CA LEU A 56 15.41 -14.48 20.41
C LEU A 56 15.97 -15.30 19.23
N ASP A 57 15.63 -16.58 19.08
CA ASP A 57 16.24 -17.42 18.03
C ASP A 57 15.37 -17.80 16.83
N ASN A 58 14.11 -17.32 16.70
CA ASN A 58 13.28 -17.68 15.54
C ASN A 58 12.89 -16.45 14.70
N VAL A 59 13.77 -16.09 13.76
CA VAL A 59 13.68 -14.91 12.87
C VAL A 59 12.81 -15.14 11.61
N ALA A 60 12.17 -16.31 11.45
CA ALA A 60 11.49 -16.63 10.19
C ALA A 60 9.96 -16.39 10.14
N GLU A 61 9.24 -16.19 11.25
CA GLU A 61 7.77 -16.40 11.24
C GLU A 61 6.87 -15.34 11.90
N ARG A 62 7.29 -14.08 12.04
CA ARG A 62 6.54 -13.14 12.91
C ARG A 62 6.25 -11.72 12.39
N ARG A 63 5.87 -11.59 11.13
CA ARG A 63 5.43 -10.29 10.55
C ARG A 63 4.13 -9.70 11.15
N LEU A 64 3.33 -10.47 11.89
CA LEU A 64 2.07 -10.00 12.50
C LEU A 64 2.16 -9.74 14.02
N SER A 65 3.23 -10.16 14.69
CA SER A 65 3.43 -9.94 16.13
C SER A 65 4.36 -8.78 16.48
N ASP A 66 5.04 -8.19 15.49
CA ASP A 66 6.00 -7.10 15.73
C ASP A 66 5.33 -5.80 16.18
N TYR A 67 4.12 -5.49 15.69
CA TYR A 67 3.37 -4.31 16.15
C TYR A 67 3.11 -4.33 17.67
N HIS A 68 2.74 -5.48 18.24
CA HIS A 68 2.44 -5.61 19.67
C HIS A 68 3.69 -5.55 20.56
N VAL A 69 4.84 -6.01 20.04
CA VAL A 69 6.13 -5.95 20.75
C VAL A 69 6.71 -4.53 20.72
N GLN A 70 6.56 -3.84 19.58
CA GLN A 70 7.05 -2.48 19.35
C GLN A 70 6.31 -1.44 20.21
N ASP A 71 4.99 -1.59 20.39
CA ASP A 71 4.21 -0.75 21.29
C ASP A 71 4.59 -0.96 22.76
N SER A 72 4.77 -2.23 23.18
CA SER A 72 5.22 -2.55 24.54
C SER A 72 6.61 -2.02 24.87
N ASN A 73 7.54 -2.03 23.90
CA ASN A 73 8.90 -1.54 24.10
C ASN A 73 8.94 -0.01 24.07
N ALA A 74 8.13 0.65 23.25
CA ALA A 74 7.98 2.10 23.23
C ALA A 74 7.33 2.64 24.51
N GLU A 75 6.27 1.98 25.00
CA GLU A 75 5.66 2.29 26.30
C GLU A 75 6.64 2.08 27.44
N ARG A 76 7.44 1.00 27.42
CA ARG A 76 8.48 0.76 28.43
C ARG A 76 9.61 1.79 28.37
N LEU A 77 9.98 2.28 27.19
CA LEU A 77 10.96 3.36 27.03
C LEU A 77 10.44 4.67 27.63
N ASN A 78 9.17 5.00 27.38
CA ASN A 78 8.50 6.16 27.98
C ASN A 78 8.31 5.99 29.50
N HIS A 79 8.00 4.78 29.94
CA HIS A 79 7.78 4.45 31.34
C HIS A 79 9.08 4.53 32.16
N MET A 80 10.19 4.09 31.58
CA MET A 80 11.50 4.23 32.21
C MET A 80 12.05 5.66 32.11
N SER A 81 11.51 6.49 31.21
CA SER A 81 11.91 7.91 31.10
C SER A 81 11.37 8.77 32.24
N TYR A 82 10.24 8.40 32.83
CA TYR A 82 9.69 9.09 33.99
C TYR A 82 10.27 8.60 35.32
N THR A 83 10.83 7.37 35.37
CA THR A 83 11.56 6.87 36.55
C THR A 83 12.97 7.47 36.66
N ILE A 84 13.37 8.32 35.71
CA ILE A 84 14.51 9.23 35.80
C ILE A 84 14.19 10.32 36.84
N ASN A 85 14.11 9.93 38.10
CA ASN A 85 14.20 10.85 39.23
C ASN A 85 15.60 11.50 39.19
N PRO A 86 15.72 12.80 39.50
CA PRO A 86 16.99 13.54 39.48
C PRO A 86 17.94 13.18 40.64
N GLY A 87 18.01 11.89 41.01
CA GLY A 87 18.84 11.38 42.09
C GLY A 87 18.97 9.84 42.17
N GLY A 88 18.36 9.06 41.26
CA GLY A 88 18.55 7.62 41.20
C GLY A 88 19.78 7.26 40.35
N GLN A 89 20.82 6.70 40.96
CA GLN A 89 21.95 6.15 40.20
C GLN A 89 21.47 4.88 39.50
N LEU A 90 21.39 4.90 38.17
CA LEU A 90 21.11 3.69 37.39
C LEU A 90 22.27 2.70 37.56
N SER A 91 21.95 1.44 37.81
CA SER A 91 22.96 0.37 37.84
C SER A 91 23.60 0.21 36.46
N ALA A 92 24.89 -0.15 36.42
CA ALA A 92 25.62 -0.35 35.17
C ALA A 92 24.95 -1.39 34.25
N ASP A 93 24.26 -2.38 34.83
CA ASP A 93 23.52 -3.41 34.08
C ASP A 93 22.24 -2.85 33.43
N GLU A 94 21.55 -1.92 34.09
CA GLU A 94 20.36 -1.25 33.55
C GLU A 94 20.72 -0.35 32.37
N ILE A 95 21.86 0.36 32.46
CA ILE A 95 22.38 1.21 31.38
C ILE A 95 22.71 0.35 30.14
N ARG A 96 23.34 -0.81 30.32
CA ARG A 96 23.66 -1.73 29.21
C ARG A 96 22.41 -2.30 28.54
N ILE A 97 21.39 -2.67 29.32
CA ILE A 97 20.11 -3.14 28.77
C ILE A 97 19.43 -2.02 27.96
N PHE A 98 19.41 -0.80 28.51
CA PHE A 98 18.82 0.35 27.84
C PHE A 98 19.54 0.72 26.55
N GLU A 99 20.88 0.70 26.55
CA GLU A 99 21.70 0.91 25.37
C GLU A 99 21.37 -0.10 24.27
N ARG A 100 21.23 -1.39 24.64
CA ARG A 100 20.87 -2.45 23.70
C ARG A 100 19.48 -2.24 23.10
N ILE A 101 18.49 -1.84 23.91
CA ILE A 101 17.13 -1.54 23.43
C ILE A 101 17.16 -0.35 22.46
N ILE A 102 17.87 0.73 22.80
CA ILE A 102 17.99 1.90 21.92
C ILE A 102 18.66 1.53 20.59
N LYS A 103 19.75 0.77 20.61
CA LYS A 103 20.43 0.32 19.40
C LYS A 103 19.53 -0.55 18.52
N TRP A 104 18.77 -1.47 19.13
CA TRP A 104 17.80 -2.29 18.41
C TRP A 104 16.70 -1.44 17.75
N GLU A 105 16.12 -0.49 18.50
CA GLU A 105 15.10 0.43 17.98
C GLU A 105 15.63 1.30 16.85
N ILE A 106 16.87 1.81 16.95
CA ILE A 106 17.51 2.58 15.87
C ILE A 106 17.67 1.73 14.61
N ASN A 107 18.05 0.45 14.74
CA ASN A 107 18.18 -0.45 13.60
C ASN A 107 16.82 -0.72 12.95
N SER A 108 15.78 -0.99 13.75
CA SER A 108 14.41 -1.14 13.25
C SER A 108 13.95 0.11 12.49
N LEU A 109 14.19 1.31 13.03
CA LEU A 109 13.86 2.57 12.35
C LEU A 109 14.70 2.80 11.09
N ASN A 110 15.96 2.33 11.03
CA ASN A 110 16.75 2.38 9.81
C ASN A 110 16.14 1.51 8.71
N ASP A 111 15.72 0.29 9.05
CA ASP A 111 15.09 -0.63 8.12
C ASP A 111 13.75 -0.08 7.62
N GLU A 112 12.97 0.53 8.51
CA GLU A 112 11.72 1.21 8.15
C GLU A 112 11.91 2.43 7.25
N LEU A 113 12.91 3.28 7.53
CA LEU A 113 13.24 4.44 6.70
C LEU A 113 13.80 4.05 5.33
N ARG A 114 14.45 2.88 5.26
CA ARG A 114 14.89 2.29 4.00
C ARG A 114 13.69 1.75 3.22
N GLY A 115 12.73 1.10 3.89
CA GLY A 115 11.56 0.52 3.25
C GLY A 115 11.96 -0.44 2.13
N GLN A 116 11.34 -0.31 0.96
CA GLN A 116 11.68 -1.09 -0.24
C GLN A 116 12.87 -0.52 -1.05
N ALA A 117 13.59 0.49 -0.53
CA ALA A 117 14.65 1.13 -1.29
C ALA A 117 15.87 0.19 -1.48
N THR A 118 16.23 -0.01 -2.74
CA THR A 118 17.42 -0.76 -3.15
C THR A 118 18.70 -0.06 -2.69
N SER A 119 18.69 1.28 -2.70
CA SER A 119 19.85 2.13 -2.37
C SER A 119 19.53 3.18 -1.32
N VAL A 120 20.54 3.54 -0.50
CA VAL A 120 20.46 4.60 0.52
C VAL A 120 20.14 5.98 -0.09
N LEU A 121 20.47 6.18 -1.38
CA LEU A 121 20.15 7.42 -2.10
C LEU A 121 18.66 7.57 -2.40
N ARG A 122 17.92 6.45 -2.45
CA ARG A 122 16.46 6.43 -2.67
C ARG A 122 15.67 6.31 -1.37
N ALA A 123 16.32 5.94 -0.28
CA ALA A 123 15.70 5.89 1.04
C ALA A 123 15.30 7.28 1.57
N TYR A 124 14.37 7.32 2.52
CA TYR A 124 14.01 8.55 3.20
C TYR A 124 15.23 9.11 3.97
N PRO A 125 15.51 10.43 3.92
CA PRO A 125 14.69 11.53 3.41
C PRO A 125 14.95 11.91 1.94
N ASN A 126 15.85 11.22 1.25
CA ASN A 126 16.32 11.61 -0.09
C ASN A 126 15.26 11.41 -1.18
N ASN A 127 14.20 10.64 -0.88
CA ASN A 127 13.07 10.40 -1.76
C ASN A 127 12.15 11.64 -1.93
N LEU A 128 12.27 12.67 -1.09
CA LEU A 128 11.43 13.87 -1.11
C LEU A 128 11.85 14.86 -2.22
N SER A 129 11.71 14.42 -3.46
CA SER A 129 11.91 15.26 -4.65
C SER A 129 10.62 15.44 -5.44
N LEU A 130 10.51 16.57 -6.14
CA LEU A 130 9.39 16.79 -7.08
C LEU A 130 9.37 15.74 -8.19
N ALA A 131 10.55 15.29 -8.64
CA ALA A 131 10.68 14.24 -9.64
C ALA A 131 10.00 12.94 -9.19
N ASN A 132 10.30 12.47 -7.98
CA ASN A 132 9.70 11.26 -7.42
C ASN A 132 8.16 11.42 -7.24
N HIS A 133 7.70 12.62 -6.85
CA HIS A 133 6.27 12.88 -6.73
C HIS A 133 5.54 12.78 -8.09
N PHE A 134 6.08 13.41 -9.14
CA PHE A 134 5.48 13.33 -10.48
C PHE A 134 5.57 11.94 -11.09
N GLU A 135 6.66 11.21 -10.83
CA GLU A 135 6.82 9.81 -11.23
C GLU A 135 5.68 8.95 -10.66
N TYR A 136 5.42 9.05 -9.35
CA TYR A 136 4.31 8.34 -8.70
C TYR A 136 2.92 8.70 -9.26
N ILE A 137 2.69 9.96 -9.65
CA ILE A 137 1.40 10.38 -10.20
C ILE A 137 1.07 9.61 -11.49
N VAL A 138 2.06 9.30 -12.31
CA VAL A 138 1.86 8.63 -13.61
C VAL A 138 1.80 7.12 -13.49
N LEU A 139 2.43 6.51 -12.47
CA LEU A 139 2.40 5.06 -12.27
C LEU A 139 0.97 4.51 -12.11
N PRO A 140 0.67 3.31 -12.63
CA PRO A 140 -0.66 2.70 -12.52
C PRO A 140 -0.92 2.07 -11.15
N THR A 141 -0.57 2.76 -10.05
CA THR A 141 -0.83 2.34 -8.67
C THR A 141 -1.35 3.50 -7.82
N VAL A 142 -2.21 3.18 -6.86
CA VAL A 142 -2.79 4.14 -5.90
C VAL A 142 -2.07 4.17 -4.56
N VAL A 143 -1.20 3.20 -4.27
CA VAL A 143 -0.43 3.13 -3.02
C VAL A 143 0.98 3.65 -3.26
N TYR A 144 1.38 4.67 -2.50
CA TYR A 144 2.74 5.21 -2.55
C TYR A 144 3.73 4.30 -1.83
N GLU A 145 4.83 3.98 -2.51
CA GLU A 145 5.99 3.30 -1.94
C GLU A 145 7.26 4.10 -2.22
N VAL A 146 8.32 3.90 -1.42
CA VAL A 146 9.61 4.62 -1.60
C VAL A 146 10.24 4.30 -2.95
N GLU A 147 10.17 3.03 -3.36
CA GLU A 147 10.71 2.53 -4.60
C GLU A 147 9.79 1.42 -5.11
N TYR A 148 9.56 1.41 -6.42
CA TYR A 148 8.72 0.40 -7.09
C TYR A 148 9.59 -0.55 -7.91
N PRO A 149 9.16 -1.81 -8.09
CA PRO A 149 9.86 -2.73 -8.99
C PRO A 149 9.79 -2.20 -10.43
N ARG A 150 10.95 -2.14 -11.09
CA ARG A 150 11.10 -1.59 -12.45
C ARG A 150 11.40 -2.67 -13.48
N SER A 151 10.88 -2.48 -14.69
CA SER A 151 11.30 -3.24 -15.88
C SER A 151 12.62 -2.68 -16.43
N ASP A 152 13.48 -3.53 -17.00
CA ASP A 152 14.76 -3.12 -17.58
C ASP A 152 14.61 -2.38 -18.91
N SER A 153 13.57 -2.72 -19.68
CA SER A 153 13.31 -2.17 -21.00
C SER A 153 11.82 -2.13 -21.32
N ILE A 154 11.45 -1.33 -22.33
CA ILE A 154 10.10 -1.25 -22.88
C ILE A 154 9.99 -2.27 -24.02
N ASP A 155 9.08 -3.24 -23.89
CA ASP A 155 8.69 -4.11 -24.99
C ASP A 155 7.67 -3.41 -25.90
N TRP A 156 8.16 -2.76 -26.94
CA TRP A 156 7.31 -2.05 -27.91
C TRP A 156 6.38 -2.97 -28.70
N TYR A 157 6.72 -4.26 -28.87
CA TYR A 157 5.83 -5.21 -29.51
C TYR A 157 4.62 -5.48 -28.60
N TYR A 158 4.86 -5.70 -27.31
CA TYR A 158 3.79 -5.83 -26.32
C TYR A 158 2.91 -4.57 -26.24
N VAL A 159 3.51 -3.37 -26.24
CA VAL A 159 2.74 -2.11 -26.29
C VAL A 159 1.87 -2.03 -27.54
N ALA A 160 2.43 -2.36 -28.71
CA ALA A 160 1.70 -2.30 -29.97
C ALA A 160 0.55 -3.32 -30.03
N GLU A 161 0.79 -4.55 -29.55
CA GLU A 161 -0.23 -5.59 -29.45
C GLU A 161 -1.38 -5.14 -28.54
N LYS A 162 -1.07 -4.67 -27.33
CA LYS A 162 -2.07 -4.19 -26.38
C LYS A 162 -2.80 -2.95 -26.90
N ALA A 163 -2.11 -2.02 -27.58
CA ALA A 163 -2.74 -0.85 -28.17
C ALA A 163 -3.70 -1.24 -29.30
N ALA A 164 -3.31 -2.17 -30.17
CA ALA A 164 -4.21 -2.70 -31.20
C ALA A 164 -5.44 -3.39 -30.57
N ALA A 165 -5.25 -4.16 -29.49
CA ALA A 165 -6.34 -4.74 -28.72
C ALA A 165 -7.26 -3.66 -28.12
N THR A 166 -6.73 -2.58 -27.54
CA THR A 166 -7.51 -1.45 -27.02
C THR A 166 -8.44 -0.87 -28.09
N PHE A 167 -7.91 -0.54 -29.27
CA PHE A 167 -8.74 -0.01 -30.37
C PHE A 167 -9.75 -1.03 -30.89
N GLY A 168 -9.36 -2.31 -31.00
CA GLY A 168 -10.24 -3.39 -31.42
C GLY A 168 -11.41 -3.58 -30.48
N ILE A 169 -11.17 -3.57 -29.17
CA ILE A 169 -12.21 -3.71 -28.15
C ILE A 169 -13.15 -2.51 -28.16
N ILE A 170 -12.62 -1.29 -28.22
CA ILE A 170 -13.45 -0.07 -28.32
C ILE A 170 -14.36 -0.16 -29.56
N PHE A 171 -13.84 -0.62 -30.69
CA PHE A 171 -14.65 -0.81 -31.90
C PHE A 171 -15.76 -1.85 -31.69
N VAL A 172 -15.46 -2.99 -31.08
CA VAL A 172 -16.45 -4.03 -30.79
C VAL A 172 -17.51 -3.53 -29.80
N MET A 173 -17.12 -2.80 -28.75
CA MET A 173 -18.06 -2.16 -27.82
C MET A 173 -18.99 -1.18 -28.54
N ILE A 174 -18.45 -0.33 -29.42
CA ILE A 174 -19.29 0.56 -30.25
C ILE A 174 -20.27 -0.26 -31.09
N MET A 175 -19.84 -1.35 -31.73
CA MET A 175 -20.70 -2.21 -32.53
C MET A 175 -21.80 -2.88 -31.69
N VAL A 176 -21.47 -3.40 -30.51
CA VAL A 176 -22.45 -4.02 -29.58
C VAL A 176 -23.47 -2.98 -29.13
N SER A 177 -23.00 -1.79 -28.74
CA SER A 177 -23.86 -0.69 -28.34
C SER A 177 -24.82 -0.26 -29.47
N GLN A 178 -24.31 -0.08 -30.70
CA GLN A 178 -25.13 0.33 -31.84
C GLN A 178 -26.11 -0.75 -32.29
N ALA A 179 -25.72 -2.03 -32.25
CA ALA A 179 -26.54 -3.13 -32.74
C ALA A 179 -27.60 -3.60 -31.74
N PHE A 180 -27.29 -3.60 -30.43
CA PHE A 180 -28.13 -4.24 -29.42
C PHE A 180 -28.68 -3.27 -28.37
N ILE A 181 -27.92 -2.26 -27.94
CA ILE A 181 -28.36 -1.33 -26.88
C ILE A 181 -29.19 -0.19 -27.49
N TYR A 182 -28.69 0.43 -28.56
CA TYR A 182 -29.31 1.60 -29.18
C TYR A 182 -30.76 1.36 -29.63
N PRO A 183 -31.13 0.24 -30.29
CA PRO A 183 -32.52 0.01 -30.70
C PRO A 183 -33.50 -0.04 -29.52
N VAL A 184 -33.10 -0.67 -28.40
CA VAL A 184 -33.94 -0.76 -27.19
C VAL A 184 -34.11 0.62 -26.56
N VAL A 185 -33.04 1.42 -26.51
CA VAL A 185 -33.11 2.81 -26.04
C VAL A 185 -34.03 3.65 -26.92
N MET A 186 -33.96 3.50 -28.24
CA MET A 186 -34.85 4.21 -29.17
C MET A 186 -36.32 3.78 -29.01
N GLN A 187 -36.57 2.51 -28.71
CA GLN A 187 -37.91 2.04 -28.38
C GLN A 187 -38.43 2.69 -27.09
N ALA A 188 -37.60 2.76 -26.04
CA ALA A 188 -37.97 3.43 -24.79
C ALA A 188 -38.23 4.94 -24.99
N LEU A 189 -37.45 5.60 -25.86
CA LEU A 189 -37.64 7.02 -26.21
C LEU A 189 -38.93 7.23 -27.00
N SER A 190 -39.26 6.37 -27.96
CA SER A 190 -40.51 6.51 -28.73
C SER A 190 -41.74 6.31 -27.85
N MET A 191 -41.72 5.37 -26.90
CA MET A 191 -42.75 5.22 -25.86
C MET A 191 -42.86 6.47 -24.98
N LYS A 192 -41.73 7.16 -24.74
CA LYS A 192 -41.70 8.42 -24.00
C LYS A 192 -42.40 9.55 -24.76
N GLU A 193 -42.03 9.73 -26.01
CA GLU A 193 -42.49 10.82 -26.90
C GLU A 193 -43.96 10.69 -27.28
N THR A 194 -44.45 9.48 -27.48
CA THR A 194 -45.86 9.19 -27.77
C THR A 194 -46.81 9.43 -26.59
N GLY A 195 -46.28 9.82 -25.42
CA GLY A 195 -47.09 10.12 -24.24
C GLY A 195 -47.70 8.90 -23.54
N MET A 196 -47.18 7.69 -23.82
CA MET A 196 -47.67 6.45 -23.22
C MET A 196 -47.70 6.53 -21.68
N PRO A 197 -48.80 6.14 -21.02
CA PRO A 197 -48.90 6.18 -19.56
C PRO A 197 -47.83 5.31 -18.88
N LEU A 198 -47.36 5.74 -17.71
CA LEU A 198 -46.30 5.05 -16.95
C LEU A 198 -46.64 3.58 -16.65
N THR A 199 -47.92 3.29 -16.38
CA THR A 199 -48.39 1.93 -16.08
C THR A 199 -48.14 0.96 -17.23
N GLU A 200 -48.33 1.42 -18.46
CA GLU A 200 -48.15 0.61 -19.67
C GLU A 200 -46.66 0.44 -19.99
N ARG A 201 -45.85 1.50 -19.81
CA ARG A 201 -44.38 1.40 -19.91
C ARG A 201 -43.78 0.39 -18.93
N PHE A 202 -44.33 0.33 -17.70
CA PHE A 202 -43.87 -0.61 -16.69
C PHE A 202 -44.13 -2.07 -17.08
N GLN A 203 -45.17 -2.35 -17.87
CA GLN A 203 -45.44 -3.69 -18.41
C GLN A 203 -44.42 -4.09 -19.50
N HIS A 204 -43.93 -3.12 -20.28
CA HIS A 204 -42.88 -3.36 -21.29
C HIS A 204 -41.47 -3.44 -20.71
N PHE A 205 -41.24 -2.87 -19.52
CA PHE A 205 -39.91 -2.77 -18.91
C PHE A 205 -39.18 -4.11 -18.74
N PRO A 206 -39.81 -5.22 -18.27
CA PRO A 206 -39.12 -6.50 -18.12
C PRO A 206 -38.57 -7.06 -19.44
N TRP A 207 -39.29 -6.85 -20.56
CA TRP A 207 -38.85 -7.29 -21.89
C TRP A 207 -37.64 -6.48 -22.36
N MET A 208 -37.72 -5.15 -22.26
CA MET A 208 -36.58 -4.27 -22.59
C MET A 208 -35.37 -4.56 -21.70
N LEU A 209 -35.58 -4.84 -20.40
CA LEU A 209 -34.51 -5.22 -19.50
C LEU A 209 -33.89 -6.54 -19.93
N SER A 210 -34.69 -7.54 -20.29
CA SER A 210 -34.20 -8.81 -20.81
C SER A 210 -33.32 -8.64 -22.05
N ASP A 211 -33.74 -7.80 -23.00
CA ASP A 211 -32.98 -7.50 -24.21
C ASP A 211 -31.65 -6.77 -23.91
N LEU A 212 -31.58 -6.06 -22.77
CA LEU A 212 -30.41 -5.29 -22.33
C LEU A 212 -29.45 -6.07 -21.43
N ILE A 213 -29.90 -7.11 -20.72
CA ILE A 213 -29.04 -7.85 -19.76
C ILE A 213 -27.79 -8.40 -20.44
N PHE A 214 -27.95 -9.09 -21.58
CA PHE A 214 -26.82 -9.70 -22.28
C PHE A 214 -25.83 -8.67 -22.85
N PRO A 215 -26.25 -7.65 -23.62
CA PRO A 215 -25.31 -6.66 -24.14
C PRO A 215 -24.63 -5.86 -23.01
N PHE A 216 -25.33 -5.51 -21.92
CA PHE A 216 -24.67 -4.87 -20.78
C PHE A 216 -23.65 -5.78 -20.09
N MET A 217 -23.92 -7.09 -19.98
CA MET A 217 -22.95 -8.03 -19.44
C MET A 217 -21.70 -8.11 -20.33
N VAL A 218 -21.86 -8.12 -21.66
CA VAL A 218 -20.74 -8.09 -22.61
C VAL A 218 -19.95 -6.79 -22.49
N GLU A 219 -20.62 -5.64 -22.47
CA GLU A 219 -19.98 -4.33 -22.28
C GLU A 219 -19.22 -4.24 -20.96
N TYR A 220 -19.79 -4.79 -19.88
CA TYR A 220 -19.14 -4.83 -18.57
C TYR A 220 -17.83 -5.64 -18.60
N LEU A 221 -17.85 -6.83 -19.21
CA LEU A 221 -16.65 -7.67 -19.34
C LEU A 221 -15.61 -7.04 -20.28
N MET A 222 -16.05 -6.42 -21.38
CA MET A 222 -15.17 -5.72 -22.32
C MET A 222 -14.54 -4.48 -21.68
N ALA A 223 -15.32 -3.68 -20.94
CA ALA A 223 -14.81 -2.52 -20.22
C ALA A 223 -13.78 -2.92 -19.15
N TRP A 224 -14.05 -4.01 -18.43
CA TRP A 224 -13.08 -4.58 -17.49
C TRP A 224 -11.78 -4.96 -18.20
N TYR A 225 -11.85 -5.77 -19.26
CA TYR A 225 -10.64 -6.17 -20.00
C TYR A 225 -9.92 -4.95 -20.62
N LEU A 226 -10.66 -3.99 -21.16
CA LEU A 226 -10.09 -2.77 -21.72
C LEU A 226 -9.24 -2.02 -20.70
N ILE A 227 -9.77 -1.79 -19.50
CA ILE A 227 -9.06 -1.04 -18.45
C ILE A 227 -7.89 -1.86 -17.91
N TRP A 228 -8.17 -3.06 -17.41
CA TRP A 228 -7.22 -3.84 -16.61
C TRP A 228 -6.20 -4.58 -17.46
N GLU A 229 -6.63 -5.15 -18.58
CA GLU A 229 -5.77 -5.97 -19.43
C GLU A 229 -5.03 -5.18 -20.51
N THR A 230 -5.58 -4.04 -20.97
CA THR A 230 -4.93 -3.25 -22.02
C THR A 230 -4.37 -1.93 -21.51
N ILE A 231 -5.21 -1.00 -21.02
CA ILE A 231 -4.79 0.36 -20.70
C ILE A 231 -3.75 0.38 -19.59
N LEU A 232 -3.99 -0.30 -18.47
CA LEU A 232 -3.05 -0.31 -17.34
C LEU A 232 -1.75 -1.03 -17.67
N ASN A 233 -1.79 -2.11 -18.45
CA ASN A 233 -0.57 -2.79 -18.90
C ASN A 233 0.26 -1.94 -19.87
N ILE A 234 -0.37 -1.19 -20.79
CA ILE A 234 0.33 -0.21 -21.63
C ILE A 234 0.98 0.87 -20.76
N LEU A 235 0.23 1.43 -19.81
CA LEU A 235 0.76 2.44 -18.89
C LEU A 235 1.91 1.88 -18.05
N ALA A 236 1.81 0.63 -17.59
CA ALA A 236 2.86 -0.04 -16.82
C ALA A 236 4.13 -0.19 -17.64
N GLU A 237 4.01 -0.69 -18.88
CA GLU A 237 5.14 -0.85 -19.80
C GLU A 237 5.81 0.50 -20.11
N LEU A 238 5.03 1.52 -20.48
CA LEU A 238 5.54 2.86 -20.80
C LEU A 238 6.18 3.57 -19.60
N THR A 239 5.80 3.21 -18.38
CA THR A 239 6.36 3.76 -17.13
C THR A 239 7.41 2.86 -16.50
N TYR A 240 7.83 1.77 -17.15
CA TYR A 240 8.73 0.76 -16.60
C TYR A 240 8.24 0.15 -15.28
N PHE A 241 6.93 0.11 -15.04
CA PHE A 241 6.34 -0.48 -13.84
C PHE A 241 6.23 -2.01 -14.01
N ALA A 242 6.92 -2.75 -13.15
CA ALA A 242 6.99 -4.21 -13.26
C ALA A 242 5.85 -4.93 -12.51
N ASP A 243 5.23 -4.30 -11.51
CA ASP A 243 4.09 -4.91 -10.81
C ASP A 243 2.82 -4.75 -11.65
N ARG A 244 2.42 -5.82 -12.34
CA ARG A 244 1.25 -5.80 -13.25
C ARG A 244 0.06 -6.56 -12.66
N SER A 245 0.06 -6.83 -11.36
CA SER A 245 -1.04 -7.54 -10.68
C SER A 245 -2.17 -6.58 -10.30
N PHE A 246 -2.84 -6.02 -11.31
CA PHE A 246 -3.94 -5.07 -11.10
C PHE A 246 -5.27 -5.72 -10.68
N TYR A 247 -5.40 -7.02 -10.90
CA TYR A 247 -6.58 -7.82 -10.56
C TYR A 247 -6.15 -9.27 -10.27
N ASP A 248 -7.06 -10.04 -9.68
CA ASP A 248 -6.91 -11.48 -9.44
C ASP A 248 -8.09 -12.26 -10.06
N ALA A 249 -8.16 -13.58 -9.87
CA ALA A 249 -9.17 -14.46 -10.46
C ALA A 249 -10.59 -14.25 -9.88
N TRP A 250 -11.12 -13.04 -9.99
CA TRP A 250 -12.40 -12.58 -9.45
C TRP A 250 -13.61 -13.37 -9.98
N TRP A 251 -13.49 -13.97 -11.16
CA TRP A 251 -14.52 -14.84 -11.74
C TRP A 251 -14.70 -16.15 -10.97
N ASN A 252 -13.71 -16.53 -10.14
CA ASN A 252 -13.77 -17.68 -9.23
C ASN A 252 -14.17 -17.29 -7.80
N SER A 253 -14.46 -16.01 -7.53
CA SER A 253 -14.82 -15.56 -6.18
C SER A 253 -16.17 -16.15 -5.75
N VAL A 254 -16.21 -16.75 -4.56
CA VAL A 254 -17.41 -17.39 -4.00
C VAL A 254 -18.19 -16.48 -3.05
N SER A 255 -17.63 -15.33 -2.70
CA SER A 255 -18.22 -14.35 -1.80
C SER A 255 -18.04 -12.94 -2.34
N TRP A 256 -18.93 -12.04 -1.91
CA TRP A 256 -18.86 -10.63 -2.31
C TRP A 256 -17.60 -9.93 -1.79
N ASP A 257 -17.16 -10.26 -0.57
CA ASP A 257 -15.91 -9.72 0.00
C ASP A 257 -14.70 -10.07 -0.87
N GLN A 258 -14.61 -11.34 -1.27
CA GLN A 258 -13.54 -11.80 -2.14
C GLN A 258 -13.60 -11.12 -3.51
N PHE A 259 -14.78 -11.07 -4.15
CA PHE A 259 -14.95 -10.39 -5.44
C PHE A 259 -14.52 -8.92 -5.37
N ALA A 260 -14.89 -8.20 -4.31
CA ALA A 260 -14.56 -6.79 -4.13
C ALA A 260 -13.04 -6.55 -3.99
N ARG A 261 -12.28 -7.55 -3.52
CA ARG A 261 -10.81 -7.49 -3.39
C ARG A 261 -10.08 -7.91 -4.67
N ASP A 262 -10.64 -8.87 -5.39
CA ASP A 262 -9.99 -9.49 -6.56
C ASP A 262 -10.28 -8.72 -7.87
N TRP A 263 -11.43 -8.03 -7.97
CA TRP A 263 -11.87 -7.35 -9.19
C TRP A 263 -10.99 -6.16 -9.61
N ASN A 264 -10.54 -5.38 -8.62
CA ASN A 264 -9.74 -4.17 -8.76
C ASN A 264 -8.87 -4.07 -7.50
N ARG A 265 -7.64 -4.54 -7.61
CA ARG A 265 -6.70 -4.62 -6.51
C ARG A 265 -5.94 -3.32 -6.34
#